data_AF-A0A7K8D0A5-F1
#
_entry.id   AF-A0A7K8D0A5-F1
#
_cell.length_a   1.000
_cell.length_b   1.000
_cell.length_c   1.000
_cell.angle_alpha   90.00
_cell.angle_beta   90.00
_cell.angle_gamma   90.00
#
_symmetry.space_group_name_H-M   'P 1'
#
loop_
_entity.id
_entity.type
_entity.pdbx_description
1 polymer ?
#
loop_
_entity_poly.entity_id
_entity_poly.type
_entity_poly.pdbx_seq_one_letter_code
_entity_poly.pdbx_strand_id
1 'polypeptide(L)'
;KDWKQASTFYSGNRIQTTKYTWFTFLPQNLFGQFHRLGNLYFFFLVVLNWFPQVEGFHRDVTMLPLVVVLLASVIKDAIEDYKKYRYDKTINFTKTRVYNK
;
A
#
# COMPACT_ATOMS: atom_id res chain seq x y z
N LYS A 1 -3.66 -19.80 -37.61
CA LYS A 1 -2.91 -18.53 -37.39
C LYS A 1 -3.82 -17.41 -36.89
N ASP A 2 -5.09 -17.72 -36.61
CA ASP A 2 -6.18 -16.78 -36.34
C ASP A 2 -6.31 -16.42 -34.85
N TRP A 3 -5.85 -17.31 -33.96
CA TRP A 3 -5.89 -17.08 -32.51
C TRP A 3 -4.98 -15.93 -32.06
N LYS A 4 -3.88 -15.63 -32.77
CA LYS A 4 -3.04 -14.45 -32.48
C LYS A 4 -3.80 -13.16 -32.72
N GLN A 5 -4.57 -13.10 -33.81
CA GLN A 5 -5.38 -11.94 -34.17
C GLN A 5 -6.62 -11.80 -33.28
N ALA A 6 -7.18 -12.91 -32.79
CA ALA A 6 -8.23 -12.87 -31.77
C ALA A 6 -7.69 -12.44 -30.39
N SER A 7 -6.47 -12.86 -30.02
CA SER A 7 -5.90 -12.59 -28.69
C SER A 7 -5.62 -11.12 -28.41
N THR A 8 -5.42 -10.29 -29.44
CA THR A 8 -5.17 -8.84 -29.26
C THR A 8 -6.38 -8.08 -28.71
N PHE A 9 -7.58 -8.66 -28.76
CA PHE A 9 -8.79 -8.05 -28.20
C PHE A 9 -9.02 -8.39 -26.72
N TYR A 10 -8.20 -9.29 -26.14
CA TYR A 10 -8.36 -9.74 -24.76
C TYR A 10 -7.17 -9.32 -23.90
N SER A 11 -7.45 -9.04 -22.62
CA SER A 11 -6.40 -8.80 -21.63
C SER A 11 -5.63 -10.10 -21.34
N GLY A 12 -4.35 -9.98 -21.00
CA GLY A 12 -3.51 -11.13 -20.69
C GLY A 12 -3.98 -11.89 -19.45
N ASN A 13 -3.63 -13.18 -19.37
CA ASN A 13 -4.00 -14.06 -18.25
C ASN A 13 -3.11 -13.86 -16.99
N ARG A 14 -2.63 -12.63 -16.75
CA ARG A 14 -1.79 -12.33 -15.58
C ARG A 14 -2.67 -11.95 -14.41
N ILE A 15 -2.51 -12.67 -13.30
CA ILE A 15 -3.17 -12.36 -12.04
C ILE A 15 -2.30 -11.39 -11.23
N GLN A 16 -2.91 -10.37 -10.65
CA GLN A 16 -2.26 -9.45 -9.73
C GLN A 16 -3.18 -9.18 -8.53
N THR A 17 -2.74 -9.60 -7.35
CA THR A 17 -3.44 -9.44 -6.07
C THR A 17 -2.81 -8.38 -5.17
N THR A 18 -1.63 -7.86 -5.54
CA THR A 18 -1.02 -6.69 -4.89
C THR A 18 -1.93 -5.48 -4.99
N LYS A 19 -2.15 -4.79 -3.87
CA LYS A 19 -3.00 -3.60 -3.83
C LYS A 19 -2.26 -2.36 -4.33
N TYR A 20 -0.94 -2.33 -4.16
CA TYR A 20 -0.15 -1.15 -4.45
C TYR A 20 0.81 -1.40 -5.62
N THR A 21 1.10 -0.33 -6.36
CA THR A 21 2.30 -0.28 -7.20
C THR A 21 3.41 0.45 -6.44
N TRP A 22 4.66 0.27 -6.84
CA TRP A 22 5.81 0.93 -6.19
C TRP A 22 5.63 2.45 -6.02
N PHE A 23 5.00 3.11 -6.99
CA PHE A 23 4.73 4.56 -6.94
C PHE A 23 3.46 4.92 -6.15
N THR A 24 2.42 4.08 -6.18
CA THR A 24 1.16 4.40 -5.49
C THR A 24 1.14 3.95 -4.03
N PHE A 25 2.10 3.14 -3.60
CA PHE A 25 2.19 2.60 -2.24
C PHE A 25 2.13 3.69 -1.18
N LEU A 26 3.03 4.66 -1.22
CA LEU A 26 3.12 5.71 -0.20
C LEU A 26 1.84 6.58 -0.13
N PRO A 27 1.37 7.20 -1.24
CA PRO A 27 0.21 8.08 -1.16
C PRO A 27 -1.09 7.34 -0.80
N GLN A 28 -1.34 6.15 -1.36
CA GLN A 28 -2.57 5.41 -1.07
C GLN A 28 -2.56 4.79 0.33
N ASN A 29 -1.41 4.30 0.79
CA ASN A 29 -1.29 3.76 2.13
C ASN A 29 -1.49 4.85 3.19
N LEU A 30 -0.82 5.99 3.01
CA LEU A 30 -0.94 7.12 3.94
C LEU A 30 -2.38 7.66 3.99
N PHE A 31 -3.04 7.78 2.83
CA PHE A 31 -4.45 8.17 2.77
C PHE A 31 -5.35 7.21 3.55
N GLY A 32 -5.14 5.89 3.40
CA GLY A 32 -5.86 4.88 4.17
C GLY A 32 -5.58 4.94 5.68
N GLN A 33 -4.36 5.31 6.07
CA GLN A 33 -4.00 5.46 7.48
C GLN A 33 -4.65 6.69 8.10
N PHE A 34 -4.73 7.83 7.41
CA PHE A 34 -5.42 9.02 7.93
C PHE A 34 -6.94 8.88 8.02
N HIS A 35 -7.53 7.93 7.29
CA HIS A 35 -8.95 7.60 7.42
C HIS A 35 -9.29 6.87 8.74
N ARG A 36 -8.27 6.41 9.50
CA ARG A 36 -8.49 5.80 10.82
C ARG A 36 -8.58 6.89 11.88
N LEU A 37 -9.69 6.89 12.63
CA LEU A 37 -9.98 7.89 13.68
C LEU A 37 -8.83 8.05 14.70
N GLY A 38 -8.14 6.97 15.07
CA GLY A 38 -6.99 7.05 15.98
C GLY A 38 -5.82 7.86 15.42
N ASN A 39 -5.49 7.68 14.14
CA ASN A 39 -4.42 8.45 13.48
C ASN A 39 -4.83 9.91 13.29
N LEU A 40 -6.12 10.16 13.00
CA LEU A 40 -6.70 11.50 12.91
C LEU A 40 -6.63 12.24 14.26
N TYR A 41 -6.91 11.55 15.37
CA TYR A 41 -6.78 12.08 16.72
C TYR A 41 -5.34 12.51 17.02
N PHE A 42 -4.36 11.64 16.81
CA PHE A 42 -2.95 11.99 17.01
C PHE A 42 -2.48 13.11 16.08
N PHE A 43 -2.98 13.15 14.85
CA PHE A 43 -2.70 14.23 13.91
C PHE A 43 -3.21 15.58 14.41
N PHE A 44 -4.46 15.66 14.87
CA PHE A 44 -4.99 16.90 15.44
C PHE A 44 -4.25 17.31 16.72
N LEU A 45 -3.86 16.36 17.57
CA LEU A 45 -3.03 16.66 18.74
C LEU A 45 -1.69 17.30 18.35
N VAL A 46 -1.02 16.78 17.33
CA VAL A 46 0.24 17.35 16.81
C VAL A 46 0.02 18.75 16.24
N VAL A 47 -1.05 18.93 15.45
CA VAL A 47 -1.38 20.23 14.86
C VAL A 47 -1.69 21.27 15.94
N LEU A 48 -2.47 20.90 16.97
CA LEU A 48 -2.78 21.79 18.09
C LEU A 48 -1.55 22.16 18.91
N ASN A 49 -0.65 21.21 19.19
CA ASN A 49 0.62 21.50 19.87
C ASN A 49 1.59 22.34 19.04
N TRP A 50 1.37 22.49 17.73
CA TRP A 50 2.18 23.38 16.90
C TRP A 50 1.86 24.86 17.15
N PHE A 51 0.65 25.17 17.64
CA PHE A 51 0.26 26.53 17.97
C PHE A 51 0.79 26.90 19.37
N PRO A 52 1.68 27.90 19.48
CA PRO A 52 2.34 28.25 20.75
C PRO A 52 1.37 28.73 21.83
N GLN A 53 0.14 29.13 21.46
CA GLN A 53 -0.89 29.55 22.40
C GLN A 53 -1.55 28.38 23.16
N VAL A 54 -1.41 27.15 22.65
CA VAL A 54 -2.04 25.92 23.17
C VAL A 54 -0.97 24.86 23.47
N GLU A 55 0.30 25.27 23.53
CA GLU A 55 1.43 24.36 23.72
C GLU A 55 1.41 23.76 25.13
N GLY A 56 1.07 22.47 25.23
CA GLY A 56 1.05 21.73 26.49
C GLY A 56 2.32 20.91 26.74
N PHE A 57 3.01 20.51 25.66
CA PHE A 57 4.22 19.68 25.70
C PHE A 57 5.20 20.08 24.60
N HIS A 58 6.47 19.70 24.73
CA HIS A 58 7.45 19.85 23.66
C HIS A 58 6.98 19.16 22.38
N ARG A 59 6.97 19.95 21.28
CA ARG A 59 6.54 19.55 19.94
C ARG A 59 7.09 18.18 19.49
N ASP A 60 8.36 17.90 19.76
CA ASP A 60 9.01 16.64 19.38
C ASP A 60 8.40 15.40 20.05
N VAL A 61 8.02 15.53 21.32
CA VAL A 61 7.45 14.43 22.11
C VAL A 61 6.04 14.09 21.63
N THR A 62 5.25 15.10 21.23
CA THR A 62 3.87 14.92 20.76
C THR A 62 3.77 14.25 19.39
N MET A 63 4.81 14.37 18.53
CA MET A 63 4.85 13.72 17.22
C MET A 63 5.21 12.24 17.28
N LEU A 64 5.90 11.82 18.33
CA LEU A 64 6.46 10.46 18.44
C LEU A 64 5.39 9.37 18.28
N PRO A 65 4.22 9.41 18.95
CA PRO A 65 3.19 8.37 18.79
C PRO A 65 2.66 8.26 17.36
N LEU A 66 2.42 9.40 16.70
CA LEU A 66 1.91 9.43 15.33
C LEU A 66 2.92 8.81 14.36
N VAL A 67 4.19 9.24 14.45
CA VAL A 67 5.26 8.74 13.57
C VAL A 67 5.47 7.24 13.74
N VAL A 68 5.50 6.74 14.98
CA VAL A 68 5.69 5.31 15.25
C VAL A 68 4.55 4.48 14.69
N VAL A 69 3.29 4.90 14.88
CA VAL A 69 2.12 4.16 14.37
C VAL A 69 2.07 4.16 12.84
N LEU A 70 2.35 5.31 12.21
CA LEU A 70 2.38 5.41 10.74
C LEU A 70 3.52 4.55 10.17
N LEU A 71 4.73 4.63 10.71
CA LEU A 71 5.87 3.83 10.26
C LEU A 71 5.61 2.33 10.42
N ALA A 72 5.12 1.89 11.57
CA ALA A 72 4.80 0.49 11.81
C ALA A 72 3.73 -0.02 10.81
N SER A 73 2.72 0.79 10.54
CA SER A 73 1.66 0.47 9.56
C SER A 73 2.22 0.39 8.14
N VAL A 74 3.06 1.35 7.73
CA VAL A 74 3.71 1.36 6.42
C VAL A 74 4.58 0.12 6.23
N ILE A 75 5.42 -0.22 7.21
CA ILE A 75 6.30 -1.40 7.15
C ILE A 75 5.47 -2.68 7.04
N LYS A 76 4.44 -2.82 7.89
CA LYS A 76 3.55 -3.98 7.86
C LYS A 76 2.92 -4.18 6.48
N ASP A 77 2.34 -3.11 5.94
CA ASP A 77 1.64 -3.16 4.65
C ASP A 77 2.61 -3.43 3.49
N ALA A 78 3.84 -2.89 3.55
CA ALA A 78 4.88 -3.17 2.56
C ALA A 78 5.28 -4.65 2.54
N ILE A 79 5.48 -5.25 3.72
CA ILE A 79 5.82 -6.68 3.84
C ILE A 79 4.68 -7.55 3.31
N GLU A 80 3.43 -7.22 3.65
CA GLU A 80 2.27 -7.96 3.19
C GLU A 80 2.13 -7.90 1.66
N ASP A 81 2.23 -6.71 1.08
CA ASP A 81 2.10 -6.53 -0.37
C ASP A 81 3.27 -7.17 -1.13
N TYR A 82 4.49 -7.13 -0.57
CA TYR A 82 5.63 -7.84 -1.12
C TYR A 82 5.43 -9.36 -1.14
N LYS A 83 4.86 -9.94 -0.08
CA LYS A 83 4.53 -11.36 -0.04
C LYS A 83 3.53 -11.71 -1.16
N LYS A 84 2.45 -10.93 -1.30
CA LYS A 84 1.46 -11.09 -2.39
C LYS A 84 2.12 -11.04 -3.75
N TYR A 85 3.01 -10.08 -3.98
CA TYR A 85 3.77 -9.98 -5.23
C TYR A 85 4.57 -11.25 -5.54
N ARG A 86 5.23 -11.85 -4.53
CA ARG A 86 6.00 -13.08 -4.73
C ARG A 86 5.10 -14.27 -5.04
N TYR A 87 3.96 -14.39 -4.38
CA TYR A 87 2.98 -15.43 -4.69
C TYR A 87 2.41 -15.27 -6.11
N ASP A 88 1.99 -14.07 -6.49
CA ASP A 88 1.51 -13.78 -7.83
C ASP A 88 2.57 -14.13 -8.87
N LYS A 89 3.84 -13.81 -8.62
CA LYS A 89 4.94 -14.16 -9.51
C LYS A 89 5.01 -15.68 -9.70
N THR A 90 5.07 -16.46 -8.62
CA THR A 90 5.13 -17.93 -8.69
C THR A 90 3.96 -18.52 -9.45
N ILE A 91 2.73 -18.06 -9.17
CA ILE A 91 1.52 -18.56 -9.83
C ILE A 91 1.54 -18.24 -11.33
N ASN A 92 1.83 -16.99 -11.71
CA ASN A 92 1.86 -16.58 -13.12
C ASN A 92 2.95 -17.29 -13.94
N PHE A 93 4.04 -17.75 -13.31
CA PHE A 93 5.12 -18.51 -13.96
C PHE A 93 4.93 -20.04 -13.87
N THR A 94 3.78 -20.51 -13.37
CA THR A 94 3.48 -21.95 -13.30
C THR A 94 3.35 -22.53 -14.71
N LYS A 95 4.00 -23.67 -14.97
CA LYS A 95 3.94 -24.35 -16.26
C LYS A 95 2.53 -24.86 -16.52
N THR A 96 1.99 -24.52 -17.68
CA THR A 96 0.67 -24.99 -18.15
C THR A 96 0.82 -25.72 -19.48
N ARG A 97 -0.07 -26.69 -19.72
CA ARG A 97 -0.14 -27.37 -21.01
C ARG A 97 -1.05 -26.57 -21.92
N VAL A 98 -0.49 -26.07 -23.02
CA VAL A 98 -1.25 -25.40 -24.06
C VAL A 98 -1.33 -26.34 -25.26
N TYR A 99 -2.54 -26.55 -25.76
CA TYR A 99 -2.74 -27.36 -26.95
C TYR A 99 -2.14 -26.66 -28.17
N ASN A 100 -1.29 -27.38 -28.91
CA ASN A 100 -0.66 -26.90 -30.14
C ASN A 100 -1.11 -27.81 -31.29
N LYS A 101 -1.77 -27.24 -32.31
CA LYS A 101 -2.24 -27.95 -33.51
C LYS A 101 -1.14 -28.02 -34.56
#